data_AF-A0A642UK01-F1
#
_entry.id   AF-A0A642UK01-F1
#
_cell.length_a   1.000
_cell.length_b   1.000
_cell.length_c   1.000
_cell.angle_alpha   90.00
_cell.angle_beta   90.00
_cell.angle_gamma   90.00
#
_symmetry.space_group_name_H-M   'P 1'
#
loop_
_entity.id
_entity.type
_entity.pdbx_description
1 polymer ?
#
loop_
_entity_poly.entity_id
_entity_poly.type
_entity_poly.pdbx_seq_one_letter_code
_entity_poly.pdbx_strand_id
1 'polypeptide(L)'
;MFKTGLNVASKRGFSSSAIRANAVYGTPKSGPYSNLPFKVKDRKFIPFGLVWWGVPGFFFLFPFMSSYWQLKKSGSLDPVPEE
;
A
#
# COMPACT_ATOMS: atom_id res chain seq x y z
N MET A 1 -67.21 1.28 -3.74
CA MET A 1 -66.18 1.45 -2.70
C MET A 1 -64.97 0.62 -3.11
N PHE A 2 -63.93 1.27 -3.66
CA PHE A 2 -62.74 0.60 -4.18
C PHE A 2 -61.64 0.60 -3.13
N LYS A 3 -61.17 -0.59 -2.71
CA LYS A 3 -60.00 -0.74 -1.85
C LYS A 3 -58.74 -0.63 -2.70
N THR A 4 -58.09 0.53 -2.67
CA THR A 4 -56.76 0.72 -3.27
C THR A 4 -55.74 -0.08 -2.46
N GLY A 5 -55.36 -1.26 -2.94
CA GLY A 5 -54.25 -2.02 -2.38
C GLY A 5 -52.96 -1.21 -2.52
N LEU A 6 -52.31 -0.92 -1.39
CA LEU A 6 -50.98 -0.32 -1.38
C LEU A 6 -50.04 -1.25 -2.14
N ASN A 7 -49.65 -0.86 -3.35
CA ASN A 7 -48.54 -1.45 -4.07
C ASN A 7 -47.25 -1.11 -3.30
N VAL A 8 -46.92 -1.89 -2.27
CA VAL A 8 -45.60 -1.88 -1.64
C VAL A 8 -44.64 -2.55 -2.63
N ALA A 9 -44.24 -1.80 -3.66
CA ALA A 9 -43.11 -2.18 -4.48
C ALA A 9 -41.89 -2.20 -3.57
N SER A 10 -41.48 -3.41 -3.16
CA SER A 10 -40.30 -3.62 -2.33
C SER A 10 -39.09 -3.16 -3.13
N LYS A 11 -38.71 -1.88 -2.99
CA LYS A 11 -37.47 -1.35 -3.54
C LYS A 11 -36.36 -2.18 -2.92
N ARG A 12 -35.75 -3.07 -3.69
CA ARG A 12 -34.56 -3.81 -3.25
C ARG A 12 -33.57 -2.76 -2.79
N GLY A 13 -33.28 -2.74 -1.48
CA GLY A 13 -32.37 -1.77 -0.89
C GLY A 13 -30.98 -2.02 -1.42
N PHE A 14 -30.66 -1.43 -2.58
CA PHE A 14 -29.34 -1.43 -3.17
C PHE A 14 -28.45 -0.56 -2.28
N SER A 15 -27.94 -1.18 -1.23
CA SER A 15 -26.93 -0.61 -0.36
C SER A 15 -25.59 -1.10 -0.89
N SER A 16 -24.77 -0.20 -1.42
CA SER A 16 -23.39 -0.55 -1.77
C SER A 16 -22.64 -0.92 -0.50
N SER A 17 -21.72 -1.87 -0.60
CA SER A 17 -20.85 -2.29 0.51
C SER A 17 -20.14 -1.10 1.16
N ALA A 18 -19.77 -0.09 0.37
CA ALA A 18 -19.21 1.17 0.86
C ALA A 18 -20.17 1.93 1.80
N ILE A 19 -21.47 2.00 1.50
CA ILE A 19 -22.45 2.69 2.36
C ILE A 19 -22.68 1.92 3.66
N ARG A 20 -22.73 0.58 3.63
CA ARG A 20 -22.84 -0.23 4.86
C ARG A 20 -21.61 -0.12 5.75
N ALA A 21 -20.42 -0.11 5.15
CA ALA A 21 -19.16 0.00 5.88
C ALA A 21 -19.05 1.35 6.64
N ASN A 22 -19.72 2.40 6.16
CA ASN A 22 -19.73 3.70 6.83
C ASN A 22 -20.33 3.66 8.24
N ALA A 23 -21.25 2.73 8.51
CA ALA A 23 -21.84 2.57 9.85
C ALA A 23 -20.84 2.04 10.89
N VAL A 24 -19.80 1.32 10.44
CA VAL A 24 -18.78 0.69 11.30
C VAL A 24 -17.48 1.49 11.30
N TYR A 25 -17.05 1.95 10.12
CA TYR A 25 -15.74 2.58 9.90
C TYR A 25 -15.81 4.09 9.63
N GLY A 26 -17.02 4.67 9.65
CA GLY A 26 -17.25 6.08 9.30
C GLY A 26 -17.19 6.34 7.80
N THR A 27 -17.44 7.59 7.39
CA THR A 27 -17.33 7.97 5.97
C THR A 27 -15.87 7.93 5.51
N PRO A 28 -15.55 7.26 4.38
CA PRO A 28 -14.21 7.23 3.86
C PRO A 28 -13.72 8.64 3.58
N LYS A 29 -12.44 8.88 3.86
CA LYS A 29 -11.81 10.16 3.56
C LYS A 29 -11.92 10.42 2.06
N SER A 30 -12.41 11.58 1.68
CA SER A 30 -12.40 12.05 0.29
C SER A 30 -11.13 12.90 0.06
N GLY A 31 -10.51 12.74 -1.10
CA GLY A 31 -9.35 13.53 -1.48
C GLY A 31 -8.39 12.81 -2.44
N PRO A 32 -7.42 13.53 -3.03
CA PRO A 32 -6.55 13.00 -4.08
C PRO A 32 -5.59 11.89 -3.62
N TYR A 33 -5.37 11.76 -2.30
CA TYR A 33 -4.49 10.74 -1.72
C TYR A 33 -5.21 9.85 -0.69
N SER A 34 -6.54 9.91 -0.60
CA SER A 34 -7.28 9.19 0.43
C SER A 34 -7.47 7.70 0.12
N ASN A 35 -7.24 7.30 -1.12
CA ASN A 35 -7.28 5.92 -1.60
C ASN A 35 -5.92 5.22 -1.56
N LEU A 36 -4.85 5.92 -1.20
CA LEU A 36 -3.51 5.36 -1.18
C LEU A 36 -3.25 4.70 0.18
N PRO A 37 -2.65 3.48 0.20
CA PRO A 37 -2.28 2.80 1.45
C PRO A 37 -1.04 3.40 2.13
N PHE A 38 -0.54 4.54 1.63
CA PHE A 38 0.61 5.25 2.18
C PHE A 38 0.39 6.76 2.16
N LYS A 39 0.96 7.45 3.14
CA LYS A 39 0.84 8.90 3.28
C LYS A 39 1.74 9.61 2.25
N VAL A 40 1.25 10.58 1.48
CA VAL A 40 2.09 11.33 0.53
C VAL A 40 2.53 12.68 1.11
N LYS A 41 1.59 13.43 1.69
CA LYS A 41 1.80 14.77 2.26
C LYS A 41 1.93 14.75 3.79
N ASP A 42 2.38 15.84 4.39
CA ASP A 42 2.43 16.07 5.85
C ASP A 42 3.15 14.96 6.64
N ARG A 43 4.25 14.45 6.09
CA ARG A 43 5.14 13.51 6.80
C ARG A 43 6.04 14.31 7.75
N LYS A 44 6.07 13.95 9.03
CA LYS A 44 6.79 14.69 10.09
C LYS A 44 8.32 14.52 10.03
N PHE A 45 8.80 13.32 9.68
CA PHE A 45 10.22 12.96 9.82
C PHE A 45 10.89 12.60 8.49
N ILE A 46 10.24 11.74 7.69
CA ILE A 46 10.86 11.20 6.47
C ILE A 46 10.14 11.78 5.25
N PRO A 47 10.85 12.57 4.40
CA PRO A 47 10.34 12.99 3.10
C PRO A 47 9.84 11.83 2.26
N PHE A 48 8.72 12.02 1.56
CA PHE A 48 8.11 10.97 0.74
C PHE A 48 9.06 10.39 -0.31
N GLY A 49 9.86 11.24 -0.97
CA GLY A 49 10.82 10.80 -1.99
C GLY A 49 11.85 9.79 -1.49
N LEU A 50 12.31 9.92 -0.25
CA LEU A 50 13.25 8.95 0.33
C LEU A 50 12.61 7.59 0.55
N VAL A 51 11.34 7.53 0.94
CA VAL A 51 10.63 6.25 1.07
C VAL A 51 10.32 5.67 -0.31
N TRP A 52 9.88 6.52 -1.24
CA TRP A 52 9.49 6.10 -2.58
C TRP A 52 10.65 5.51 -3.37
N TRP A 53 11.84 6.09 -3.28
CA TRP A 53 13.03 5.59 -3.97
C TRP A 53 13.88 4.66 -3.10
N GLY A 54 13.88 4.84 -1.78
CA GLY A 54 14.69 4.04 -0.87
C GLY A 54 14.20 2.60 -0.71
N VAL A 55 12.88 2.36 -0.66
CA VAL A 55 12.35 0.99 -0.56
C VAL A 55 12.70 0.16 -1.80
N PRO A 56 12.31 0.54 -3.03
CA PRO A 56 12.68 -0.22 -4.23
C PRO A 56 14.20 -0.20 -4.46
N GLY A 57 14.90 0.89 -4.14
CA GLY A 57 16.36 0.96 -4.23
C GLY A 57 17.07 -0.05 -3.31
N PHE A 58 16.57 -0.24 -2.09
CA PHE A 58 17.09 -1.26 -1.16
C PHE A 58 16.89 -2.68 -1.71
N PHE A 59 15.68 -2.99 -2.19
CA PHE A 59 15.41 -4.31 -2.78
C PHE A 59 16.16 -4.53 -4.10
N PHE A 60 16.41 -3.48 -4.87
CA PHE A 60 17.28 -3.53 -6.04
C PHE A 60 18.73 -3.84 -5.66
N LEU A 61 19.23 -3.28 -4.55
CA LEU A 61 20.58 -3.54 -4.04
C LEU A 61 20.73 -4.92 -3.37
N PHE A 62 19.62 -5.54 -2.95
CA PHE A 62 19.62 -6.82 -2.25
C PHE A 62 20.42 -7.95 -2.92
N PRO A 63 20.26 -8.25 -4.23
CA PRO A 63 21.07 -9.27 -4.89
C PRO A 63 22.56 -8.94 -4.90
N PHE A 64 22.95 -7.67 -5.04
CA PHE A 64 24.35 -7.26 -5.05
C PHE A 64 25.01 -7.40 -3.68
N MET A 65 24.31 -6.99 -2.62
CA MET A 65 24.78 -7.18 -1.25
C MET A 65 24.92 -8.67 -0.91
N SER A 66 23.97 -9.48 -1.36
CA SER A 66 24.00 -10.93 -1.16
C SER A 66 25.19 -11.57 -1.88
N SER A 67 25.41 -11.21 -3.16
CA SER A 67 26.57 -11.67 -3.93
C SER A 67 27.89 -11.20 -3.32
N TYR A 68 27.98 -9.94 -2.89
CA TYR A 68 29.17 -9.42 -2.22
C TYR A 68 29.50 -10.23 -0.95
N TRP A 69 28.48 -10.55 -0.14
CA TRP A 69 28.69 -11.37 1.06
C TRP A 69 29.20 -12.77 0.71
N GLN A 70 28.64 -13.40 -0.33
CA GLN A 70 29.11 -14.73 -0.76
C GLN A 70 30.53 -14.68 -1.33
N LEU A 71 30.85 -13.67 -2.16
CA LEU A 71 32.20 -13.47 -2.74
C LEU A 71 33.26 -13.21 -1.67
N LYS A 72 32.90 -12.48 -0.62
CA LYS A 72 33.79 -12.27 0.53
C LYS A 72 34.01 -13.56 1.30
N LYS A 73 32.98 -14.39 1.47
CA LYS A 73 33.09 -15.69 2.15
C LYS A 73 33.89 -16.73 1.36
N SER A 74 33.85 -16.67 0.02
CA SER A 74 34.60 -17.57 -0.85
C SER A 74 36.08 -17.20 -1.00
N GLY A 75 36.54 -16.11 -0.37
CA GLY A 75 37.89 -15.58 -0.54
C GLY A 75 38.14 -14.99 -1.93
N SER A 76 37.10 -14.83 -2.75
CA SER A 76 37.23 -14.30 -4.12
C SER A 76 37.56 -12.81 -4.15
N LEU A 77 37.50 -12.13 -3.01
CA LEU A 77 37.86 -10.73 -2.83
C LEU A 77 39.15 -10.56 -1.99
N ASP A 78 39.82 -11.65 -1.64
CA ASP A 78 41.06 -11.59 -0.86
C ASP A 78 42.21 -11.09 -1.74
N PRO A 79 43.16 -10.31 -1.18
CA PRO A 79 44.34 -9.89 -1.91
C PRO A 79 45.17 -11.11 -2.31
N VAL A 80 45.60 -11.14 -3.58
CA VAL A 80 46.53 -12.17 -4.06
C VAL A 80 47.86 -11.99 -3.32
N PRO A 81 48.46 -13.06 -2.76
CA PRO A 81 49.78 -12.96 -2.15
C PRO A 81 50.79 -12.47 -3.20
N GLU A 82 51.54 -11.41 -2.88
CA GLU A 82 52.72 -11.04 -3.67
C GLU A 82 53.83 -12.06 -3.39
N GLU A 83 54.47 -12.53 -4.47
CA GLU A 83 55.54 -13.55 -4.46
C GLU A 83 56.90 -12.97 -4.08
#